data_AF-A0A9P1HPF5-F1
#
_entry.id   AF-A0A9P1HPF5-F1
#
_cell.length_a   1.000
_cell.length_b   1.000
_cell.length_c   1.000
_cell.angle_alpha   90.00
_cell.angle_beta   90.00
_cell.angle_gamma   90.00
#
_symmetry.space_group_name_H-M   'P 1'
#
loop_
_entity.id
_entity.type
_entity.pdbx_description
1 polymer ?
#
loop_
_entity_poly.entity_id
_entity_poly.type
_entity_poly.pdbx_seq_one_letter_code
_entity_poly.pdbx_strand_id
1 'polypeptide(L)'
;MTPPQFDVNTEMEKLSETCLSNEDHGQLWNNTVHHYFAHLQNQIMITGALEMIGQTEMRATLNFAPRRSWVSRISKKPSESELASAATIEAYYDLVEPHFEMYRYKRFISEESLIPAIAFLDNRFPFIRAYYRRSFEEIRRRDGGEINRKLVDDMIEKNEEILLKLGYVLTYPKCGNYNVKFKNCEV
;
A
#
# COMPACT_ATOMS: atom_id res chain seq x y z
N MET A 1 -16.24 19.28 -7.57
CA MET A 1 -16.87 18.24 -6.72
C MET A 1 -16.05 18.13 -5.45
N THR A 2 -16.64 18.42 -4.29
CA THR A 2 -15.99 18.17 -2.99
C THR A 2 -15.86 16.65 -2.83
N PRO A 3 -14.69 16.11 -2.47
CA PRO A 3 -14.56 14.68 -2.19
C PRO A 3 -15.61 14.27 -1.13
N PRO A 4 -16.22 13.08 -1.23
CA PRO A 4 -17.10 12.59 -0.19
C PRO A 4 -16.37 12.67 1.15
N GLN A 5 -16.98 13.35 2.11
CA GLN A 5 -16.42 13.43 3.46
C GLN A 5 -16.68 12.08 4.12
N PHE A 6 -15.72 11.16 4.00
CA PHE A 6 -15.75 9.88 4.72
C PHE A 6 -15.02 10.06 6.05
N ASP A 7 -15.51 9.41 7.09
CA ASP A 7 -14.80 9.35 8.36
C ASP A 7 -13.82 8.17 8.31
N VAL A 8 -12.52 8.45 8.48
CA VAL A 8 -11.48 7.42 8.38
C VAL A 8 -11.72 6.33 9.42
N ASN A 9 -12.11 6.68 10.64
CA ASN A 9 -12.32 5.69 11.70
C ASN A 9 -13.50 4.76 11.38
N THR A 10 -14.61 5.33 10.92
CA THR A 10 -15.79 4.60 10.47
C THR A 10 -15.47 3.65 9.32
N GLU A 11 -14.72 4.10 8.30
CA GLU A 11 -14.33 3.24 7.18
C GLU A 11 -13.35 2.14 7.61
N MET A 12 -12.41 2.44 8.52
CA MET A 12 -11.51 1.44 9.10
C MET A 12 -12.26 0.41 9.96
N GLU A 13 -13.32 0.80 10.66
CA GLU A 13 -14.18 -0.10 11.42
C GLU A 13 -14.94 -1.05 10.49
N LYS A 14 -15.61 -0.51 9.46
CA LYS A 14 -16.26 -1.31 8.42
C LYS A 14 -15.28 -2.27 7.73
N LEU A 15 -14.07 -1.80 7.44
CA LEU A 15 -13.01 -2.62 6.86
C LEU A 15 -12.68 -3.80 7.79
N SER A 16 -12.57 -3.56 9.10
CA SER A 16 -12.26 -4.61 10.10
C SER A 16 -13.34 -5.68 10.25
N GLU A 17 -14.58 -5.34 9.89
CA GLU A 17 -15.75 -6.22 9.91
C GLU A 17 -15.97 -6.94 8.58
N THR A 18 -15.36 -6.45 7.50
CA THR A 18 -15.53 -7.02 6.16
C THR A 18 -14.64 -8.25 6.00
N CYS A 19 -15.26 -9.41 5.76
CA CYS A 19 -14.53 -10.62 5.42
C CYS A 19 -14.35 -10.72 3.89
N LEU A 20 -13.18 -11.17 3.45
CA LEU A 20 -12.94 -11.54 2.06
C LEU A 20 -13.50 -12.94 1.80
N SER A 21 -14.25 -13.10 0.70
CA SER A 21 -14.72 -14.40 0.22
C SER A 21 -13.61 -15.16 -0.55
N ASN A 22 -13.85 -16.43 -0.85
CA ASN A 22 -12.94 -17.20 -1.72
C ASN A 22 -12.78 -16.58 -3.11
N GLU A 23 -13.84 -15.94 -3.64
CA GLU A 23 -13.81 -15.20 -4.91
C GLU A 23 -12.91 -13.97 -4.78
N ASP A 24 -13.06 -13.19 -3.71
CA ASP A 24 -12.20 -12.02 -3.44
C ASP A 24 -10.72 -12.42 -3.34
N HIS A 25 -10.44 -13.56 -2.69
CA HIS A 25 -9.09 -14.11 -2.62
C HIS A 25 -8.53 -14.47 -4.01
N GLY A 26 -9.35 -15.01 -4.92
CA GLY A 26 -8.95 -15.27 -6.30
C GLY A 26 -8.68 -13.98 -7.08
N GLN A 27 -9.54 -12.98 -6.95
CA GLN A 27 -9.44 -11.72 -7.70
C GLN A 27 -8.15 -10.93 -7.41
N LEU A 28 -7.65 -10.99 -6.16
CA LEU A 28 -6.33 -10.43 -5.80
C LEU A 28 -5.19 -10.96 -6.68
N TRP A 29 -5.33 -12.19 -7.18
CA TRP A 29 -4.37 -12.87 -8.06
C TRP A 29 -4.84 -12.98 -9.50
N ASN A 30 -5.83 -12.19 -9.91
CA ASN A 30 -6.46 -12.29 -11.23
C ASN A 30 -6.98 -13.71 -11.54
N ASN A 31 -7.43 -14.44 -10.51
CA ASN A 31 -7.90 -15.82 -10.58
C ASN A 31 -6.86 -16.82 -11.15
N THR A 32 -5.57 -16.47 -11.15
CA THR A 32 -4.48 -17.33 -11.62
C THR A 32 -4.00 -18.32 -10.56
N VAL A 33 -4.28 -18.04 -9.29
CA VAL A 33 -3.93 -18.88 -8.14
C VAL A 33 -5.21 -19.40 -7.50
N HIS A 34 -5.25 -20.70 -7.22
CA HIS A 34 -6.39 -21.30 -6.52
C HIS A 34 -6.60 -20.64 -5.15
N HIS A 35 -7.84 -20.33 -4.78
CA HIS A 35 -8.19 -19.53 -3.61
C HIS A 35 -7.52 -19.97 -2.29
N TYR A 36 -7.30 -21.28 -2.11
CA TYR A 36 -6.57 -21.83 -0.95
C TYR A 36 -5.13 -21.31 -0.84
N PHE A 37 -4.39 -21.30 -1.95
CA PHE A 37 -3.01 -20.78 -1.98
C PHE A 37 -3.00 -19.26 -2.01
N ALA A 38 -3.99 -18.64 -2.68
CA ALA A 38 -4.17 -17.20 -2.68
C ALA A 38 -4.34 -16.69 -1.24
N HIS A 39 -5.19 -17.32 -0.44
CA HIS A 39 -5.41 -16.96 0.96
C HIS A 39 -4.11 -16.87 1.77
N LEU A 40 -3.23 -17.87 1.66
CA LEU A 40 -1.95 -17.93 2.38
C LEU A 40 -0.98 -16.81 1.97
N GLN A 41 -1.09 -16.33 0.73
CA GLN A 41 -0.18 -15.36 0.14
C GLN A 41 -0.80 -13.95 0.00
N ASN A 42 -2.08 -13.79 0.31
CA ASN A 42 -2.82 -12.53 0.15
C ASN A 42 -2.25 -11.40 0.99
N GLN A 43 -1.65 -11.71 2.14
CA GLN A 43 -0.92 -10.70 2.92
C GLN A 43 0.12 -9.97 2.06
N ILE A 44 0.83 -10.68 1.21
CA ILE A 44 1.91 -10.11 0.39
C ILE A 44 1.32 -9.25 -0.73
N MET A 45 0.26 -9.74 -1.40
CA MET A 45 -0.39 -8.98 -2.48
C MET A 45 -1.09 -7.73 -1.98
N ILE A 46 -1.85 -7.84 -0.89
CA ILE A 46 -2.54 -6.72 -0.28
C ILE A 46 -1.53 -5.68 0.17
N THR A 47 -0.48 -6.08 0.89
CA THR A 47 0.51 -5.14 1.40
C THR A 47 1.30 -4.48 0.27
N GLY A 48 1.71 -5.22 -0.76
CA GLY A 48 2.38 -4.65 -1.93
C GLY A 48 1.48 -3.68 -2.71
N ALA A 49 0.20 -4.00 -2.87
CA ALA A 49 -0.77 -3.12 -3.53
C ALA A 49 -1.01 -1.84 -2.71
N LEU A 50 -1.16 -1.96 -1.39
CA LEU A 50 -1.30 -0.82 -0.48
C LEU A 50 -0.07 0.11 -0.53
N GLU A 51 1.13 -0.46 -0.58
CA GLU A 51 2.38 0.29 -0.70
C GLU A 51 2.43 1.08 -2.02
N MET A 52 2.09 0.44 -3.14
CA MET A 52 2.01 1.09 -4.45
C MET A 52 0.96 2.20 -4.51
N ILE A 53 -0.21 1.98 -3.89
CA ILE A 53 -1.25 3.00 -3.78
C ILE A 53 -0.73 4.21 -2.98
N GLY A 54 -0.14 3.97 -1.81
CA GLY A 54 0.41 5.03 -0.96
C GLY A 54 1.46 5.89 -1.66
N GLN A 55 2.43 5.26 -2.33
CA GLN A 55 3.43 5.94 -3.16
C GLN A 55 2.81 6.78 -4.28
N THR A 56 1.80 6.23 -4.95
CA THR A 56 1.09 6.92 -6.04
C THR A 56 0.41 8.20 -5.55
N GLU A 57 -0.34 8.11 -4.45
CA GLU A 57 -1.03 9.27 -3.87
C GLU A 57 -0.05 10.29 -3.29
N MET A 58 1.08 9.84 -2.71
CA MET A 58 2.12 10.73 -2.19
C MET A 58 2.77 11.53 -3.31
N ARG A 59 3.22 10.88 -4.38
CA ARG A 59 3.77 11.55 -5.57
C ARG A 59 2.81 12.57 -6.16
N ALA A 60 1.54 12.18 -6.30
CA ALA A 60 0.51 13.09 -6.80
C ALA A 60 0.35 14.31 -5.89
N THR A 61 0.35 14.11 -4.57
CA THR A 61 0.23 15.20 -3.58
C THR A 61 1.45 16.13 -3.60
N LEU A 62 2.64 15.61 -3.91
CA LEU A 62 3.88 16.37 -4.04
C LEU A 62 4.07 16.98 -5.44
N ASN A 63 3.15 16.74 -6.38
CA ASN A 63 3.30 17.09 -7.80
C ASN A 63 4.58 16.52 -8.45
N PHE A 64 5.02 15.35 -8.02
CA PHE A 64 6.16 14.65 -8.62
C PHE A 64 5.73 13.81 -9.81
N ALA A 65 6.67 13.54 -10.71
CA ALA A 65 6.45 12.65 -11.83
C ALA A 65 6.07 11.25 -11.33
N PRO A 66 5.22 10.50 -12.07
CA PRO A 66 4.86 9.14 -11.72
C PRO A 66 6.08 8.25 -11.47
N ARG A 67 5.88 7.22 -10.64
CA ARG A 67 6.91 6.27 -10.25
C ARG A 67 7.59 5.64 -11.46
N ARG A 68 8.92 5.56 -11.43
CA ARG A 68 9.71 4.76 -12.38
C ARG A 68 9.69 3.29 -11.97
N SER A 69 9.89 2.38 -12.93
CA SER A 69 9.85 0.94 -12.67
C SER A 69 10.75 0.51 -11.51
N TRP A 70 10.18 -0.35 -10.67
CA TRP A 70 10.76 -0.91 -9.45
C TRP A 70 12.08 -1.69 -9.63
N VAL A 71 12.37 -2.20 -10.83
CA VAL A 71 13.57 -3.03 -11.12
C VAL A 71 14.86 -2.24 -10.95
N SER A 72 14.80 -0.91 -11.02
CA SER A 72 15.99 -0.04 -11.02
C SER A 72 16.49 0.39 -9.64
N ARG A 73 15.73 0.21 -8.56
CA ARG A 73 16.09 0.77 -7.25
C ARG A 73 16.61 -0.28 -6.28
N ILE A 74 17.94 -0.22 -6.12
CA ILE A 74 18.74 -1.12 -5.32
C ILE A 74 18.45 -0.89 -3.84
N SER A 75 18.41 -2.00 -3.11
CA SER A 75 18.21 -2.21 -1.68
C SER A 75 19.22 -1.55 -0.74
N LYS A 76 19.87 -0.47 -1.16
CA LYS A 76 20.89 0.21 -0.36
C LYS A 76 20.29 1.50 0.16
N LYS A 77 20.25 1.64 1.48
CA LYS A 77 19.95 2.92 2.13
C LYS A 77 20.89 3.98 1.52
N PRO A 78 20.38 5.09 0.99
CA PRO A 78 21.22 6.13 0.42
C PRO A 78 22.19 6.65 1.47
N SER A 79 23.44 6.88 1.08
CA SER A 79 24.44 7.50 1.94
C SER A 79 24.13 8.98 2.17
N GLU A 80 24.68 9.56 3.24
CA GLU A 80 24.53 11.00 3.52
C GLU A 80 25.03 11.86 2.35
N SER A 81 26.08 11.44 1.65
CA SER A 81 26.59 12.12 0.45
C SER A 81 25.60 12.06 -0.73
N GLU A 82 24.97 10.91 -0.96
CA GLU A 82 23.92 10.76 -1.99
C GLU A 82 22.72 11.66 -1.65
N LEU A 83 22.29 11.68 -0.38
CA LEU A 83 21.22 12.56 0.09
C LEU A 83 21.58 14.04 -0.01
N ALA A 84 22.82 14.41 0.32
CA ALA A 84 23.29 15.80 0.22
C ALA A 84 23.40 16.27 -1.24
N SER A 85 23.77 15.38 -2.16
CA SER A 85 23.93 15.70 -3.58
C SER A 85 22.62 15.76 -4.38
N ALA A 86 21.48 15.43 -3.78
CA ALA A 86 20.17 15.54 -4.42
C ALA A 86 19.86 17.00 -4.81
N ALA A 87 19.84 17.27 -6.12
CA ALA A 87 19.67 18.61 -6.70
C ALA A 87 18.24 19.18 -6.56
N THR A 88 17.24 18.33 -6.35
CA THR A 88 15.83 18.71 -6.18
C THR A 88 15.20 17.89 -5.06
N ILE A 89 14.05 18.35 -4.53
CA ILE A 89 13.30 17.56 -3.53
C ILE A 89 12.73 16.28 -4.15
N GLU A 90 12.38 16.28 -5.43
CA GLU A 90 11.98 15.07 -6.15
C GLU A 90 13.13 14.07 -6.29
N ALA A 91 14.35 14.53 -6.59
CA ALA A 91 15.54 13.67 -6.63
C ALA A 91 15.88 13.13 -5.24
N TYR A 92 15.68 13.93 -4.19
CA TYR A 92 15.79 13.47 -2.81
C TYR A 92 14.76 12.38 -2.52
N TYR A 93 13.48 12.61 -2.87
CA TYR A 93 12.42 11.63 -2.71
C TYR A 93 12.71 10.33 -3.46
N ASP A 94 13.19 10.39 -4.70
CA ASP A 94 13.56 9.20 -5.47
C ASP A 94 14.64 8.33 -4.78
N LEU A 95 15.51 8.93 -3.95
CA LEU A 95 16.52 8.23 -3.15
C LEU A 95 15.94 7.60 -1.88
N VAL A 96 14.99 8.29 -1.23
CA VAL A 96 14.42 7.86 0.07
C VAL A 96 13.08 7.15 -0.06
N GLU A 97 12.51 7.05 -1.26
CA GLU A 97 11.17 6.50 -1.45
C GLU A 97 11.09 5.08 -0.87
N PRO A 98 10.10 4.83 0.01
CA PRO A 98 10.00 3.56 0.71
C PRO A 98 9.76 2.40 -0.25
N HIS A 99 10.39 1.26 0.00
CA HIS A 99 10.17 -0.01 -0.72
C HIS A 99 10.06 -1.19 0.27
N PHE A 100 9.41 -0.96 1.41
CA PHE A 100 9.36 -1.84 2.57
C PHE A 100 8.97 -3.28 2.22
N GLU A 101 7.86 -3.46 1.53
CA GLU A 101 7.21 -4.77 1.40
C GLU A 101 7.46 -5.37 0.02
N MET A 102 7.52 -4.52 -1.01
CA MET A 102 8.01 -4.88 -2.33
C MET A 102 9.43 -5.45 -2.29
N TYR A 103 10.34 -4.92 -1.47
CA TYR A 103 11.68 -5.49 -1.34
C TYR A 103 11.67 -6.83 -0.59
N ARG A 104 10.96 -6.89 0.54
CA ARG A 104 10.85 -8.08 1.39
C ARG A 104 10.32 -9.28 0.60
N TYR A 105 9.40 -9.04 -0.31
CA TYR A 105 8.70 -10.08 -1.06
C TYR A 105 8.97 -10.07 -2.56
N LYS A 106 10.04 -9.40 -3.04
CA LYS A 106 10.42 -9.33 -4.47
C LYS A 106 10.58 -10.68 -5.19
N ARG A 107 10.71 -11.78 -4.43
CA ARG A 107 10.76 -13.16 -4.95
C ARG A 107 9.39 -13.74 -5.26
N PHE A 108 8.32 -13.14 -4.75
CA PHE A 108 6.96 -13.67 -4.77
C PHE A 108 5.97 -12.80 -5.56
N ILE A 109 6.27 -11.52 -5.74
CA ILE A 109 5.41 -10.57 -6.46
C ILE A 109 6.22 -9.79 -7.49
N SER A 110 5.57 -9.37 -8.57
CA SER A 110 6.08 -8.41 -9.55
C SER A 110 5.27 -7.11 -9.54
N GLU A 111 5.82 -5.99 -10.04
CA GLU A 111 5.05 -4.75 -10.22
C GLU A 111 3.79 -5.01 -11.09
N GLU A 112 3.93 -5.82 -12.13
CA GLU A 112 2.81 -6.24 -12.99
C GLU A 112 1.79 -7.10 -12.23
N SER A 113 2.25 -7.99 -11.34
CA SER A 113 1.35 -8.84 -10.56
C SER A 113 0.53 -8.04 -9.55
N LEU A 114 0.95 -6.83 -9.18
CA LEU A 114 0.20 -5.96 -8.26
C LEU A 114 -0.96 -5.23 -8.95
N ILE A 115 -0.97 -5.11 -10.28
CA ILE A 115 -2.02 -4.37 -11.01
C ILE A 115 -3.44 -4.92 -10.69
N PRO A 116 -3.70 -6.23 -10.74
CA PRO A 116 -5.00 -6.77 -10.38
C PRO A 116 -5.37 -6.55 -8.90
N ALA A 117 -4.40 -6.66 -7.99
CA ALA A 117 -4.63 -6.43 -6.57
C ALA A 117 -4.97 -4.96 -6.28
N ILE A 118 -4.30 -4.01 -6.94
CA ILE A 118 -4.62 -2.58 -6.86
C ILE A 118 -6.05 -2.34 -7.40
N ALA A 119 -6.39 -2.91 -8.56
CA ALA A 119 -7.73 -2.77 -9.14
C ALA A 119 -8.81 -3.35 -8.22
N PHE A 120 -8.54 -4.50 -7.60
CA PHE A 120 -9.43 -5.10 -6.61
C PHE A 120 -9.65 -4.15 -5.41
N LEU A 121 -8.58 -3.62 -4.81
CA LEU A 121 -8.67 -2.71 -3.67
C LEU A 121 -9.38 -1.41 -4.03
N ASP A 122 -9.11 -0.84 -5.21
CA ASP A 122 -9.76 0.38 -5.68
C ASP A 122 -11.27 0.20 -5.86
N ASN A 123 -11.70 -0.98 -6.36
CA ASN A 123 -13.11 -1.30 -6.52
C ASN A 123 -13.79 -1.62 -5.18
N ARG A 124 -13.14 -2.42 -4.34
CA ARG A 124 -13.74 -2.95 -3.11
C ARG A 124 -13.70 -1.95 -1.96
N PHE A 125 -12.64 -1.17 -1.88
CA PHE A 125 -12.33 -0.26 -0.77
C PHE A 125 -11.83 1.09 -1.29
N PRO A 126 -12.65 1.83 -2.06
CA PRO A 126 -12.24 3.10 -2.69
C PRO A 126 -11.75 4.16 -1.68
N PHE A 127 -12.14 4.04 -0.40
CA PHE A 127 -11.68 4.92 0.67
C PHE A 127 -10.17 4.86 0.91
N ILE A 128 -9.48 3.77 0.54
CA ILE A 128 -8.04 3.59 0.78
C ILE A 128 -7.23 4.71 0.12
N ARG A 129 -7.47 4.98 -1.16
CA ARG A 129 -6.80 6.10 -1.87
C ARG A 129 -7.10 7.44 -1.21
N ALA A 130 -8.36 7.62 -0.83
CA ALA A 130 -8.80 8.86 -0.20
C ALA A 130 -8.16 9.04 1.19
N TYR A 131 -7.88 7.96 1.93
CA TYR A 131 -7.20 8.01 3.22
C TYR A 131 -5.74 8.44 3.08
N TYR A 132 -4.99 7.83 2.15
CA TYR A 132 -3.64 8.27 1.83
C TYR A 132 -3.59 9.74 1.40
N ARG A 133 -4.39 10.11 0.39
CA ARG A 133 -4.42 11.46 -0.16
C ARG A 133 -4.70 12.51 0.91
N ARG A 134 -5.75 12.33 1.71
CA ARG A 134 -6.09 13.28 2.78
C ARG A 134 -5.00 13.41 3.83
N SER A 135 -4.37 12.30 4.21
CA SER A 135 -3.30 12.30 5.21
C SER A 135 -2.09 13.11 4.70
N PHE A 136 -1.73 12.98 3.42
CA PHE A 136 -0.66 13.76 2.82
C PHE A 136 -1.05 15.23 2.64
N GLU A 137 -2.27 15.52 2.18
CA GLU A 137 -2.79 16.90 2.08
C GLU A 137 -2.83 17.61 3.45
N GLU A 138 -3.12 16.90 4.53
CA GLU A 138 -3.07 17.42 5.90
C GLU A 138 -1.65 17.80 6.32
N ILE A 139 -0.66 16.93 6.08
CA ILE A 139 0.75 17.23 6.34
C ILE A 139 1.19 18.45 5.51
N ARG A 140 0.85 18.48 4.22
CA ARG A 140 1.15 19.60 3.33
C ARG A 140 0.55 20.91 3.81
N ARG A 141 -0.70 20.91 4.29
CA ARG A 141 -1.35 22.12 4.84
C ARG A 141 -0.72 22.58 6.15
N ARG A 142 -0.36 21.65 7.04
CA ARG A 142 0.26 21.96 8.35
C ARG A 142 1.59 22.68 8.18
N ASP A 143 2.41 22.26 7.23
CA ASP A 143 3.75 22.78 7.00
C ASP A 143 3.76 23.95 5.98
N GLY A 144 2.60 24.62 5.79
CA GLY A 144 2.49 25.82 4.95
C GLY A 144 2.53 25.59 3.44
N GLY A 145 2.53 24.33 3.00
CA GLY A 145 2.49 23.94 1.59
C GLY A 145 3.85 23.89 0.88
N GLU A 146 4.93 24.31 1.55
CA GLU A 146 6.29 24.27 1.01
C GLU A 146 6.79 22.82 0.96
N ILE A 147 7.19 22.38 -0.22
CA ILE A 147 7.75 21.04 -0.42
C ILE A 147 9.24 21.10 -0.11
N ASN A 148 9.62 20.50 1.02
CA ASN A 148 11.00 20.39 1.48
C ASN A 148 11.29 18.96 1.99
N ARG A 149 12.54 18.68 2.38
CA ARG A 149 12.94 17.33 2.82
C ARG A 149 12.18 16.87 4.07
N LYS A 150 11.99 17.76 5.04
CA LYS A 150 11.22 17.46 6.26
C LYS A 150 9.77 17.07 5.93
N LEU A 151 9.10 17.80 5.03
CA LEU A 151 7.75 17.46 4.58
C LEU A 151 7.71 16.04 3.96
N VAL A 152 8.71 15.73 3.13
CA VAL A 152 8.83 14.40 2.50
C VAL A 152 9.02 13.32 3.55
N ASP A 153 9.90 13.53 4.53
CA ASP A 153 10.15 12.57 5.61
C ASP A 153 8.87 12.34 6.44
N ASP A 154 8.17 13.41 6.83
CA ASP A 154 6.88 13.32 7.54
C ASP A 154 5.82 12.53 6.75
N MET A 155 5.77 12.69 5.42
CA MET A 155 4.87 11.93 4.56
C MET A 155 5.27 10.45 4.46
N ILE A 156 6.58 10.14 4.41
CA ILE A 156 7.08 8.76 4.38
C ILE A 156 6.72 8.03 5.68
N GLU A 157 6.95 8.66 6.83
CA GLU A 157 6.55 8.11 8.13
C GLU A 157 5.04 7.86 8.18
N LYS A 158 4.24 8.83 7.71
CA LYS A 158 2.77 8.67 7.66
C LYS A 158 2.34 7.55 6.72
N ASN A 159 3.01 7.38 5.59
CA ASN A 159 2.74 6.31 4.64
C ASN A 159 3.00 4.94 5.26
N GLU A 160 4.10 4.77 5.99
CA GLU A 160 4.40 3.54 6.72
C GLU A 160 3.33 3.24 7.79
N GLU A 161 2.93 4.24 8.56
CA GLU A 161 1.84 4.10 9.56
C GLU A 161 0.54 3.61 8.93
N ILE A 162 0.12 4.24 7.82
CA ILE A 162 -1.11 3.87 7.10
C ILE A 162 -0.99 2.48 6.51
N LEU A 163 0.14 2.15 5.88
CA LEU A 163 0.41 0.84 5.30
C LEU A 163 0.27 -0.26 6.35
N LEU A 164 0.92 -0.10 7.50
CA LEU A 164 0.86 -1.07 8.60
C LEU A 164 -0.57 -1.22 9.14
N LYS A 165 -1.29 -0.09 9.30
CA LYS A 165 -2.67 -0.10 9.81
C LYS A 165 -3.63 -0.81 8.85
N LEU A 166 -3.59 -0.47 7.55
CA LEU A 166 -4.44 -1.09 6.54
C LEU A 166 -4.07 -2.56 6.32
N GLY A 167 -2.76 -2.85 6.24
CA GLY A 167 -2.24 -4.21 6.08
C GLY A 167 -2.71 -5.12 7.21
N TYR A 168 -2.60 -4.67 8.46
CA TYR A 168 -3.09 -5.43 9.62
C TYR A 168 -4.58 -5.73 9.53
N VAL A 169 -5.41 -4.72 9.27
CA VAL A 169 -6.87 -4.86 9.25
C VAL A 169 -7.34 -5.78 8.11
N LEU A 170 -6.74 -5.67 6.93
CA LEU A 170 -7.11 -6.47 5.76
C LEU A 170 -6.61 -7.92 5.80
N THR A 171 -5.56 -8.20 6.57
CA THR A 171 -4.96 -9.54 6.65
C THR A 171 -5.37 -10.32 7.89
N TYR A 172 -5.83 -9.62 8.94
CA TYR A 172 -6.35 -10.19 10.17
C TYR A 172 -7.74 -9.63 10.53
N PRO A 173 -8.76 -9.75 9.65
CA PRO A 173 -10.10 -9.27 9.97
C PRO A 173 -10.70 -10.05 11.14
N LYS A 174 -11.65 -9.44 11.86
CA LYS A 174 -12.29 -10.02 13.07
C LYS A 174 -13.04 -11.35 12.83
N CYS A 175 -13.13 -11.80 11.59
CA CYS A 175 -13.88 -12.98 11.16
C CYS A 175 -13.26 -14.35 11.56
N GLY A 176 -12.39 -14.39 12.59
CA GLY A 176 -11.68 -15.59 13.01
C GLY A 176 -12.53 -16.56 13.83
N ASN A 177 -13.14 -17.53 13.16
CA ASN A 177 -13.34 -18.89 13.68
C ASN A 177 -12.87 -19.87 12.59
N TYR A 178 -11.56 -20.09 12.51
CA TYR A 178 -10.96 -21.03 11.56
C TYR A 178 -11.12 -22.47 12.06
N ASN A 179 -12.34 -23.01 12.05
CA ASN A 179 -12.56 -24.45 12.04
C ASN A 179 -12.31 -24.98 10.63
N VAL A 180 -11.05 -25.01 10.20
CA VAL A 180 -10.65 -25.85 9.07
C VAL A 180 -10.72 -27.29 9.57
N LYS A 181 -11.91 -27.89 9.53
CA LYS A 181 -12.02 -29.35 9.59
C LYS A 181 -11.37 -29.87 8.32
N PHE A 182 -10.18 -30.45 8.46
CA PHE A 182 -9.60 -31.33 7.45
C PHE A 182 -10.60 -32.46 7.22
N LYS A 183 -11.50 -32.31 6.24
CA LYS A 183 -12.19 -33.46 5.69
C LYS A 183 -11.14 -34.23 4.91
N ASN A 184 -10.76 -35.37 5.47
CA ASN A 184 -9.86 -36.38 4.92
C ASN A 184 -9.94 -36.41 3.38
N CYS A 185 -8.82 -36.11 2.72
CA CYS A 185 -8.61 -36.60 1.37
C CYS A 185 -8.36 -38.10 1.50
N GLU A 186 -9.34 -38.92 1.11
CA GLU A 186 -9.10 -40.33 0.88
C GLU A 186 -8.22 -40.46 -0.38
N VAL A 187 -7.15 -41.24 -0.25
CA VAL A 187 -6.18 -41.59 -1.31
C VAL A 187 -6.74 -42.72 -2.16
#